data_AF-E6LSB8-F1
#
_entry.id   AF-E6LSB8-F1
#
_cell.length_a   1.000
_cell.length_b   1.000
_cell.length_c   1.000
_cell.angle_alpha   90.00
_cell.angle_beta   90.00
_cell.angle_gamma   90.00
#
_symmetry.space_group_name_H-M   'P 1'
#
loop_
_entity.id
_entity.type
_entity.pdbx_description
1 polymer ?
#
loop_
_entity_poly.entity_id
_entity_poly.type
_entity_poly.pdbx_seq_one_letter_code
_entity_poly.pdbx_strand_id
1 'polypeptide(L)'
;MYVDFDGSVEDICYEENHVQTVVGEIRKNFNKYFKGFIETLANERAGDSEVAVLKKNWGVPTDVKTSAENMTSNYKEIIVAAIEKFERDREDYIKIFDIDLLEEYKEEDADTFKSKVLRNECPIIRKTLANRKAKELDRYRAEFSKADPDWLLEVVYNLCRFGDEYSGCCDSDTYENATDYEELGMGLLDTDDYTAYGVIGGGIKTHMLYKIYPALFSNRSRSAVWALWYLTKKKTFECDTDSEFLMIDTKKNVTQQNYFYPYELFHFYAFEIYKLLRDKASDMNVYIDLDYRYVIVDAFLEYVADVHDKEISFLKSQIRDGGIGVD
;
A
#
# COMPACT_ATOMS: atom_id res chain seq x y z
N MET A 1 -11.71 20.47 -16.85
CA MET A 1 -12.76 19.48 -16.52
C MET A 1 -12.09 18.55 -15.53
N TYR A 2 -12.73 18.17 -14.41
CA TYR A 2 -12.42 16.81 -13.95
C TYR A 2 -12.82 15.97 -15.17
N VAL A 3 -11.97 15.06 -15.66
CA VAL A 3 -12.59 13.90 -16.31
C VAL A 3 -13.51 13.37 -15.22
N ASP A 4 -14.82 13.37 -15.44
CA ASP A 4 -15.83 13.11 -14.43
C ASP A 4 -15.54 11.72 -13.82
N PHE A 5 -14.68 11.70 -12.80
CA PHE A 5 -14.15 10.49 -12.19
C PHE A 5 -15.20 10.09 -11.17
N ASP A 6 -15.99 9.09 -11.54
CA ASP A 6 -17.11 8.53 -10.79
C ASP A 6 -16.70 7.84 -9.48
N GLY A 7 -15.42 7.89 -9.13
CA GLY A 7 -14.88 7.26 -7.93
C GLY A 7 -14.33 5.86 -8.19
N SER A 8 -14.23 5.42 -9.44
CA SER A 8 -13.58 4.18 -9.86
C SER A 8 -12.54 4.41 -10.97
N VAL A 9 -11.70 3.42 -11.24
CA VAL A 9 -10.89 3.35 -12.46
C VAL A 9 -11.78 3.09 -13.67
N GLU A 10 -11.27 3.40 -14.86
CA GLU A 10 -11.95 3.17 -16.13
C GLU A 10 -12.21 1.66 -16.36
N ASP A 11 -13.35 1.30 -16.97
CA ASP A 11 -13.76 -0.11 -17.19
C ASP A 11 -12.68 -0.95 -17.88
N ILE A 12 -11.88 -0.34 -18.77
CA ILE A 12 -10.75 -1.00 -19.44
C ILE A 12 -9.75 -1.60 -18.44
N CYS A 13 -9.63 -1.03 -17.24
CA CYS A 13 -8.70 -1.49 -16.20
C CYS A 13 -9.04 -2.88 -15.66
N TYR A 14 -10.30 -3.31 -15.84
CA TYR A 14 -10.79 -4.64 -15.46
C TYR A 14 -10.68 -5.66 -16.58
N GLU A 15 -10.39 -5.24 -17.82
CA GLU A 15 -10.22 -6.17 -18.93
C GLU A 15 -8.97 -7.04 -18.73
N GLU A 16 -9.11 -8.35 -18.94
CA GLU A 16 -8.02 -9.32 -18.79
C GLU A 16 -6.75 -8.90 -19.55
N ASN A 17 -6.91 -8.44 -20.80
CA ASN A 17 -5.79 -7.97 -21.62
C ASN A 17 -5.06 -6.76 -20.99
N HIS A 18 -5.81 -5.84 -20.38
CA HIS A 18 -5.24 -4.69 -19.69
C HIS A 18 -4.47 -5.14 -18.45
N VAL A 19 -5.10 -5.94 -17.58
CA VAL A 19 -4.49 -6.47 -16.35
C VAL A 19 -3.19 -7.22 -16.67
N GLN A 20 -3.20 -8.09 -17.67
CA GLN A 20 -1.99 -8.81 -18.10
C GLN A 20 -0.92 -7.89 -18.69
N THR A 21 -1.32 -6.80 -19.36
CA THR A 21 -0.38 -5.78 -19.85
C THR A 21 0.31 -5.04 -18.70
N VAL A 22 -0.44 -4.70 -17.64
CA VAL A 22 0.10 -4.09 -16.41
C VAL A 22 1.06 -5.05 -15.73
N VAL A 23 0.67 -6.31 -15.51
CA VAL A 23 1.52 -7.37 -14.94
C VAL A 23 2.80 -7.55 -15.77
N GLY A 24 2.70 -7.56 -17.09
CA GLY A 24 3.84 -7.67 -18.00
C GLY A 24 4.87 -6.55 -17.79
N GLU A 25 4.40 -5.32 -17.57
CA GLU A 25 5.28 -4.18 -17.31
C GLU A 25 5.86 -4.18 -15.91
N ILE A 26 5.11 -4.60 -14.89
CA ILE A 26 5.65 -4.84 -13.54
C ILE A 26 6.80 -5.86 -13.61
N ARG A 27 6.56 -7.04 -14.22
CA ARG A 27 7.56 -8.11 -14.37
C ARG A 27 8.83 -7.62 -15.09
N LYS A 28 8.66 -6.86 -16.17
CA LYS A 28 9.76 -6.31 -16.97
C LYS A 28 10.66 -5.36 -16.19
N ASN A 29 10.08 -4.53 -15.32
CA ASN A 29 10.82 -3.50 -14.59
C ASN A 29 11.22 -3.95 -13.16
N PHE A 30 10.63 -5.03 -12.64
CA PHE A 30 10.86 -5.55 -11.29
C PHE A 30 12.35 -5.73 -10.94
N ASN A 31 13.11 -6.43 -11.79
CA ASN A 31 14.51 -6.77 -11.50
C ASN A 31 15.39 -5.55 -11.23
N LYS A 32 15.10 -4.40 -11.86
CA LYS A 32 15.83 -3.15 -11.63
C LYS A 32 15.64 -2.67 -10.20
N TYR A 33 14.39 -2.63 -9.74
CA TYR A 33 14.05 -2.20 -8.39
C TYR A 33 14.49 -3.23 -7.35
N PHE A 34 14.30 -4.52 -7.62
CA PHE A 34 14.74 -5.58 -6.72
C PHE A 34 16.25 -5.52 -6.47
N LYS A 35 17.04 -5.31 -7.53
CA LYS A 35 18.49 -5.13 -7.37
C LYS A 35 18.83 -3.97 -6.44
N GLY A 36 18.23 -2.80 -6.67
CA GLY A 36 18.44 -1.63 -5.81
C GLY A 36 17.95 -1.85 -4.37
N PHE A 37 16.83 -2.55 -4.19
CA PHE A 37 16.26 -2.91 -2.90
C PHE A 37 17.26 -3.70 -2.06
N ILE A 38 17.94 -4.68 -2.66
CA ILE A 38 18.96 -5.47 -1.96
C ILE A 38 20.28 -4.70 -1.78
N GLU A 39 20.75 -3.96 -2.79
CA GLU A 39 22.03 -3.22 -2.73
C GLU A 39 22.00 -2.10 -1.70
N THR A 40 20.85 -1.44 -1.52
CA THR A 40 20.67 -0.32 -0.58
C THR A 40 20.14 -0.75 0.78
N LEU A 41 19.92 -2.05 1.00
CA LEU A 41 19.27 -2.58 2.19
C LEU A 41 17.91 -1.88 2.45
N ALA A 42 17.04 -1.87 1.44
CA ALA A 42 15.77 -1.15 1.45
C ALA A 42 15.92 0.35 1.80
N ASN A 43 16.92 1.02 1.20
CA ASN A 43 17.25 2.44 1.41
C ASN A 43 17.87 2.79 2.79
N GLU A 44 18.24 1.80 3.60
CA GLU A 44 18.97 2.03 4.88
C GLU A 44 20.46 2.35 4.67
N ARG A 45 21.01 2.10 3.48
CA ARG A 45 22.41 2.38 3.12
C ARG A 45 22.48 3.04 1.73
N ALA A 46 23.46 3.93 1.56
CA ALA A 46 23.76 4.51 0.24
C ALA A 46 24.11 3.40 -0.75
N GLY A 47 23.47 3.42 -1.93
CA GLY A 47 23.68 2.39 -2.94
C GLY A 47 25.10 2.41 -3.52
N ASP A 48 25.54 1.28 -4.08
CA ASP A 48 26.89 1.12 -4.64
C ASP A 48 27.24 2.20 -5.67
N SER A 49 26.26 2.69 -6.45
CA SER A 49 26.45 3.79 -7.40
C SER A 49 26.72 5.13 -6.72
N GLU A 50 26.04 5.44 -5.61
CA GLU A 50 26.25 6.68 -4.85
C GLU A 50 27.59 6.63 -4.12
N VAL A 51 27.91 5.48 -3.52
CA VAL A 51 29.20 5.22 -2.89
C VAL A 51 30.33 5.30 -3.92
N ALA A 52 30.13 4.80 -5.14
CA ALA A 52 31.10 4.91 -6.23
C ALA A 52 31.33 6.36 -6.68
N VAL A 53 30.26 7.19 -6.74
CA VAL A 53 30.38 8.63 -7.02
C VAL A 53 31.19 9.32 -5.92
N LEU A 54 30.91 9.02 -4.64
CA LEU A 54 31.66 9.58 -3.51
C LEU A 54 33.13 9.13 -3.50
N LYS A 55 33.39 7.83 -3.71
CA LYS A 55 34.75 7.28 -3.83
C LYS A 55 35.53 7.94 -4.98
N LYS A 56 34.89 8.11 -6.13
CA LYS A 56 35.47 8.84 -7.28
C LYS A 56 35.78 10.29 -6.93
N ASN A 57 34.87 10.98 -6.24
CA ASN A 57 35.08 12.35 -5.80
C ASN A 57 36.21 12.48 -4.76
N TRP A 58 36.54 11.41 -4.04
CA TRP A 58 37.60 11.36 -3.03
C TRP A 58 38.87 10.64 -3.49
N GLY A 59 38.98 10.26 -4.77
CA GLY A 59 40.16 9.58 -5.32
C GLY A 59 40.40 8.16 -4.79
N VAL A 60 39.37 7.53 -4.22
CA VAL A 60 39.42 6.16 -3.69
C VAL A 60 39.05 5.17 -4.81
N PRO A 61 39.76 4.03 -4.96
CA PRO A 61 39.43 3.01 -5.94
C PRO A 61 37.97 2.52 -5.80
N THR A 62 37.28 2.41 -6.92
CA THR A 62 35.84 2.09 -7.01
C THR A 62 35.51 0.59 -7.03
N ASP A 63 36.51 -0.28 -7.02
CA ASP A 63 36.32 -1.73 -7.17
C ASP A 63 35.88 -2.39 -5.86
N VAL A 64 34.60 -2.21 -5.50
CA VAL A 64 33.90 -3.13 -4.61
C VAL A 64 32.65 -3.59 -5.36
N LYS A 65 32.73 -4.77 -5.97
CA LYS A 65 31.54 -5.46 -6.45
C LYS A 65 30.90 -6.16 -5.25
N THR A 66 29.62 -5.88 -5.00
CA THR A 66 28.86 -6.61 -3.99
C THR A 66 28.78 -8.09 -4.39
N SER A 67 29.26 -8.96 -3.50
CA SER A 67 29.28 -10.41 -3.75
C SER A 67 27.87 -10.99 -3.70
N ALA A 68 27.64 -12.14 -4.34
CA ALA A 68 26.37 -12.86 -4.24
C ALA A 68 26.02 -13.22 -2.78
N GLU A 69 27.02 -13.58 -1.96
CA GLU A 69 26.85 -13.84 -0.53
C GLU A 69 26.34 -12.60 0.23
N ASN A 70 26.84 -11.40 -0.11
CA ASN A 70 26.37 -10.15 0.48
C ASN A 70 24.91 -9.85 0.07
N MET A 71 24.53 -10.13 -1.17
CA MET A 71 23.15 -9.92 -1.64
C MET A 71 22.15 -10.83 -0.90
N THR A 72 22.50 -12.11 -0.72
CA THR A 72 21.68 -13.06 0.09
C THR A 72 21.57 -12.61 1.53
N SER A 73 22.67 -12.16 2.15
CA SER A 73 22.64 -11.63 3.52
C SER A 73 21.77 -10.39 3.65
N ASN A 74 21.92 -9.44 2.71
CA ASN A 74 21.11 -8.22 2.69
C ASN A 74 19.62 -8.55 2.57
N TYR A 75 19.25 -9.52 1.73
CA TYR A 75 17.84 -9.87 1.59
C TYR A 75 17.24 -10.44 2.87
N LYS A 76 17.99 -11.30 3.58
CA LYS A 76 17.58 -11.81 4.90
C LYS A 76 17.42 -10.68 5.92
N GLU A 77 18.36 -9.75 5.96
CA GLU A 77 18.33 -8.59 6.87
C GLU A 77 17.11 -7.70 6.58
N ILE A 78 16.79 -7.45 5.30
CA ILE A 78 15.59 -6.71 4.89
C ILE A 78 14.31 -7.40 5.36
N ILE A 79 14.18 -8.71 5.18
CA ILE A 79 12.99 -9.48 5.59
C ILE A 79 12.79 -9.38 7.11
N VAL A 80 13.86 -9.58 7.89
CA VAL A 80 13.82 -9.46 9.35
C VAL A 80 13.41 -8.04 9.76
N ALA A 81 14.03 -7.01 9.20
CA ALA A 81 13.72 -5.62 9.51
C ALA A 81 12.27 -5.25 9.14
N ALA A 82 11.74 -5.77 8.03
CA ALA A 82 10.37 -5.56 7.61
C ALA A 82 9.37 -6.17 8.60
N ILE A 83 9.61 -7.41 9.05
CA ILE A 83 8.79 -8.10 10.06
C ILE A 83 8.86 -7.36 11.40
N GLU A 84 10.07 -6.99 11.85
CA GLU A 84 10.24 -6.22 13.09
C GLU A 84 9.51 -4.88 13.04
N LYS A 85 9.57 -4.15 11.90
CA LYS A 85 8.82 -2.90 11.70
C LYS A 85 7.31 -3.15 11.73
N PHE A 86 6.84 -4.24 11.12
CA PHE A 86 5.44 -4.61 11.08
C PHE A 86 4.88 -4.95 12.46
N GLU A 87 5.62 -5.69 13.28
CA GLU A 87 5.16 -6.15 14.60
C GLU A 87 5.07 -5.05 15.66
N ARG A 88 5.80 -3.93 15.50
CA ARG A 88 5.86 -2.82 16.48
C ARG A 88 4.51 -2.29 16.98
N ASP A 89 3.50 -2.29 16.12
CA ASP A 89 2.16 -1.81 16.46
C ASP A 89 1.06 -2.80 16.12
N ARG A 90 1.39 -4.07 15.82
CA ARG A 90 0.42 -5.10 15.44
C ARG A 90 -0.51 -5.47 16.59
N GLU A 91 0.02 -5.59 17.80
CA GLU A 91 -0.76 -5.96 18.99
C GLU A 91 -1.90 -4.96 19.26
N ASP A 92 -1.71 -3.67 18.98
CA ASP A 92 -2.75 -2.66 19.09
C ASP A 92 -3.92 -2.96 18.13
N TYR A 93 -3.63 -3.39 16.90
CA TYR A 93 -4.67 -3.76 15.95
C TYR A 93 -5.41 -5.03 16.37
N ILE A 94 -4.68 -6.07 16.82
CA ILE A 94 -5.29 -7.33 17.27
C ILE A 94 -6.29 -7.09 18.40
N LYS A 95 -5.97 -6.21 19.35
CA LYS A 95 -6.87 -5.88 20.47
C LYS A 95 -8.12 -5.11 20.03
N ILE A 96 -8.01 -4.27 19.00
CA ILE A 96 -9.10 -3.40 18.55
C ILE A 96 -10.07 -4.14 17.63
N PHE A 97 -9.56 -5.10 16.85
CA PHE A 97 -10.33 -5.81 15.82
C PHE A 97 -10.77 -7.21 16.28
N ASP A 98 -10.99 -7.36 17.58
CA ASP A 98 -11.64 -8.52 18.16
C ASP A 98 -13.16 -8.42 17.93
N ILE A 99 -13.74 -9.41 17.24
CA ILE A 99 -15.15 -9.37 16.84
C ILE A 99 -16.09 -9.32 18.05
N ASP A 100 -15.81 -10.09 19.10
CA ASP A 100 -16.65 -10.13 20.31
C ASP A 100 -16.67 -8.74 20.98
N LEU A 101 -15.51 -8.09 21.08
CA LEU A 101 -15.42 -6.71 21.60
C LEU A 101 -16.15 -5.69 20.73
N LEU A 102 -16.12 -5.85 19.39
CA LEU A 102 -16.85 -4.98 18.49
C LEU A 102 -18.37 -5.15 18.64
N GLU A 103 -18.86 -6.37 18.89
CA GLU A 103 -20.27 -6.63 19.18
C GLU A 103 -20.71 -5.97 20.48
N GLU A 104 -19.89 -6.03 21.55
CA GLU A 104 -20.14 -5.30 22.80
C GLU A 104 -20.28 -3.79 22.55
N TYR A 105 -19.41 -3.20 21.72
CA TYR A 105 -19.54 -1.78 21.37
C TYR A 105 -20.80 -1.46 20.57
N LYS A 106 -21.29 -2.38 19.71
CA LYS A 106 -22.53 -2.17 18.93
C LYS A 106 -23.76 -2.17 19.84
N GLU A 107 -23.74 -2.94 20.93
CA GLU A 107 -24.84 -3.01 21.88
C GLU A 107 -24.82 -1.88 22.92
N GLU A 108 -23.63 -1.44 23.33
CA GLU A 108 -23.49 -0.56 24.49
C GLU A 108 -23.11 0.89 24.14
N ASP A 109 -22.06 1.14 23.36
CA ASP A 109 -21.48 2.48 23.18
C ASP A 109 -20.54 2.62 21.97
N ALA A 110 -21.12 2.85 20.78
CA ALA A 110 -20.36 3.16 19.55
C ALA A 110 -19.59 4.50 19.66
N ASP A 111 -20.05 5.43 20.50
CA ASP A 111 -19.39 6.72 20.74
C ASP A 111 -18.03 6.54 21.42
N THR A 112 -17.93 5.62 22.38
CA THR A 112 -16.64 5.23 22.99
C THR A 112 -15.72 4.59 21.97
N PHE A 113 -16.23 3.71 21.10
CA PHE A 113 -15.43 3.10 20.03
C PHE A 113 -14.80 4.17 19.13
N LYS A 114 -15.58 5.12 18.61
CA LYS A 114 -15.04 6.20 17.77
C LYS A 114 -14.09 7.12 18.55
N SER A 115 -14.55 7.65 19.69
CA SER A 115 -13.90 8.77 20.38
C SER A 115 -12.65 8.38 21.17
N LYS A 116 -12.55 7.11 21.59
CA LYS A 116 -11.42 6.56 22.33
C LYS A 116 -10.65 5.54 21.50
N VAL A 117 -11.28 4.45 21.08
CA VAL A 117 -10.60 3.30 20.45
C VAL A 117 -10.02 3.70 19.09
N LEU A 118 -10.85 4.11 18.13
CA LEU A 118 -10.35 4.53 16.81
C LEU A 118 -9.45 5.78 16.89
N ARG A 119 -9.84 6.78 17.68
CA ARG A 119 -9.13 8.06 17.73
C ARG A 119 -7.74 7.96 18.38
N ASN A 120 -7.62 7.24 19.49
CA ASN A 120 -6.45 7.28 20.36
C ASN A 120 -5.67 5.95 20.39
N GLU A 121 -6.31 4.84 20.07
CA GLU A 121 -5.69 3.51 20.21
C GLU A 121 -5.31 2.95 18.83
N CYS A 122 -6.20 3.07 17.82
CA CYS A 122 -5.91 2.61 16.45
C CYS A 122 -4.72 3.38 15.82
N PRO A 123 -3.55 2.74 15.59
CA PRO A 123 -2.33 3.46 15.23
C PRO A 123 -2.44 4.28 13.94
N ILE A 124 -3.01 3.74 12.86
CA ILE A 124 -3.15 4.45 11.58
C ILE A 124 -4.07 5.68 11.69
N ILE A 125 -5.21 5.57 12.38
CA ILE A 125 -6.15 6.68 12.57
C ILE A 125 -5.53 7.74 13.48
N ARG A 126 -4.99 7.34 14.64
CA ARG A 126 -4.34 8.26 15.57
C ARG A 126 -3.22 9.04 14.89
N LYS A 127 -2.31 8.35 14.19
CA LYS A 127 -1.18 8.99 13.48
C LYS A 127 -1.69 9.97 12.40
N THR A 128 -2.74 9.62 11.68
CA THR A 128 -3.36 10.48 10.65
C THR A 128 -3.99 11.73 11.27
N LEU A 129 -4.73 11.60 12.38
CA LEU A 129 -5.32 12.73 13.11
C LEU A 129 -4.26 13.64 13.75
N ALA A 130 -3.18 13.05 14.27
CA ALA A 130 -2.10 13.77 14.95
C ALA A 130 -1.21 14.56 13.99
N ASN A 131 -1.13 14.20 12.71
CA ASN A 131 -0.29 14.89 11.73
C ASN A 131 -0.87 16.25 11.30
N ARG A 132 -0.68 17.28 12.13
CA ARG A 132 -1.13 18.66 11.90
C ARG A 132 -0.35 19.41 10.82
N LYS A 133 0.81 18.88 10.38
CA LYS A 133 1.65 19.54 9.36
C LYS A 133 1.18 19.23 7.92
N ALA A 134 0.52 18.11 7.73
CA ALA A 134 -0.06 17.69 6.45
C ALA A 134 -1.44 18.35 6.26
N LYS A 135 -1.50 19.39 5.42
CA LYS A 135 -2.74 20.13 5.10
C LYS A 135 -3.73 19.27 4.32
N GLU A 136 -3.25 18.34 3.52
CA GLU A 136 -4.07 17.37 2.78
C GLU A 136 -4.94 16.50 3.70
N LEU A 137 -4.58 16.37 4.99
CA LEU A 137 -5.34 15.64 6.00
C LEU A 137 -6.39 16.51 6.72
N ASP A 138 -6.53 17.80 6.40
CA ASP A 138 -7.56 18.65 7.03
C ASP A 138 -8.97 18.17 6.71
N ARG A 139 -9.20 17.74 5.46
CA ARG A 139 -10.46 17.11 5.06
C ARG A 139 -10.74 15.86 5.88
N TYR A 140 -9.76 14.94 5.95
CA TYR A 140 -9.88 13.71 6.75
C TYR A 140 -10.24 14.00 8.21
N ARG A 141 -9.58 14.98 8.84
CA ARG A 141 -9.88 15.37 10.24
C ARG A 141 -11.32 15.89 10.40
N ALA A 142 -11.79 16.68 9.45
CA ALA A 142 -13.16 17.19 9.46
C ALA A 142 -14.18 16.06 9.27
N GLU A 143 -13.95 15.15 8.33
CA GLU A 143 -14.80 13.99 8.09
C GLU A 143 -14.82 13.06 9.29
N PHE A 144 -13.68 12.69 9.87
CA PHE A 144 -13.62 11.85 11.08
C PHE A 144 -14.39 12.47 12.25
N SER A 145 -14.30 13.80 12.42
CA SER A 145 -15.04 14.48 13.49
C SER A 145 -16.55 14.36 13.32
N LYS A 146 -17.05 14.49 12.08
CA LYS A 146 -18.48 14.50 11.75
C LYS A 146 -19.08 13.12 11.53
N ALA A 147 -18.25 12.12 11.23
CA ALA A 147 -18.68 10.77 10.92
C ALA A 147 -19.51 10.18 12.06
N ASP A 148 -20.54 9.44 11.70
CA ASP A 148 -21.41 8.77 12.65
C ASP A 148 -20.66 7.60 13.34
N PRO A 149 -20.64 7.52 14.69
CA PRO A 149 -19.95 6.45 15.41
C PRO A 149 -20.45 5.06 15.05
N ASP A 150 -21.78 4.87 14.96
CA ASP A 150 -22.40 3.59 14.62
C ASP A 150 -21.98 3.14 13.22
N TRP A 151 -22.03 4.04 12.25
CA TRP A 151 -21.54 3.76 10.89
C TRP A 151 -20.07 3.36 10.83
N LEU A 152 -19.18 4.06 11.56
CA LEU A 152 -17.76 3.70 11.61
C LEU A 152 -17.55 2.32 12.25
N LEU A 153 -18.31 2.00 13.30
CA LEU A 153 -18.26 0.71 13.95
C LEU A 153 -18.75 -0.41 13.04
N GLU A 154 -19.86 -0.19 12.31
CA GLU A 154 -20.40 -1.16 11.36
C GLU A 154 -19.38 -1.51 10.27
N VAL A 155 -18.73 -0.50 9.67
CA VAL A 155 -17.70 -0.73 8.65
C VAL A 155 -16.51 -1.52 9.21
N VAL A 156 -16.04 -1.21 10.42
CA VAL A 156 -14.95 -1.98 11.04
C VAL A 156 -15.36 -3.40 11.37
N TYR A 157 -16.58 -3.60 11.89
CA TYR A 157 -17.14 -4.92 12.14
C TYR A 157 -17.22 -5.77 10.87
N ASN A 158 -17.73 -5.18 9.77
CA ASN A 158 -17.79 -5.84 8.47
C ASN A 158 -16.39 -6.26 7.98
N LEU A 159 -15.38 -5.38 8.12
CA LEU A 159 -14.00 -5.72 7.76
C LEU A 159 -13.47 -6.91 8.58
N CYS A 160 -13.70 -6.94 9.89
CA CYS A 160 -13.24 -8.04 10.73
C CYS A 160 -13.92 -9.35 10.33
N ARG A 161 -15.24 -9.33 10.13
CA ARG A 161 -15.99 -10.49 9.64
C ARG A 161 -15.50 -10.99 8.30
N PHE A 162 -15.26 -10.09 7.35
CA PHE A 162 -14.71 -10.46 6.05
C PHE A 162 -13.34 -11.12 6.20
N GLY A 163 -12.45 -10.55 7.01
CA GLY A 163 -11.12 -11.11 7.27
C GLY A 163 -11.20 -12.52 7.85
N ASP A 164 -12.04 -12.73 8.86
CA ASP A 164 -12.24 -14.03 9.52
C ASP A 164 -12.82 -15.06 8.55
N GLU A 165 -13.90 -14.71 7.85
CA GLU A 165 -14.56 -15.59 6.87
C GLU A 165 -13.60 -15.97 5.74
N TYR A 166 -12.90 -14.98 5.16
CA TYR A 166 -11.93 -15.20 4.10
C TYR A 166 -10.76 -16.07 4.58
N SER A 167 -10.23 -15.82 5.78
CA SER A 167 -9.15 -16.63 6.35
C SER A 167 -9.56 -18.08 6.60
N GLY A 168 -10.82 -18.31 6.97
CA GLY A 168 -11.36 -19.65 7.23
C GLY A 168 -11.65 -20.47 5.97
N CYS A 169 -11.94 -19.81 4.83
CA CYS A 169 -12.24 -20.49 3.57
C CYS A 169 -11.09 -20.46 2.55
N CYS A 170 -10.01 -19.70 2.80
CA CYS A 170 -8.89 -19.58 1.88
C CYS A 170 -8.06 -20.87 1.86
N ASP A 171 -8.14 -21.61 0.75
CA ASP A 171 -7.26 -22.73 0.45
C ASP A 171 -5.93 -22.23 -0.14
N SER A 172 -4.80 -22.65 0.43
CA SER A 172 -3.47 -22.17 0.03
C SER A 172 -3.13 -22.53 -1.42
N ASP A 173 -3.54 -23.71 -1.89
CA ASP A 173 -3.24 -24.16 -3.25
C ASP A 173 -4.06 -23.35 -4.26
N THR A 174 -5.35 -23.11 -3.97
CA THR A 174 -6.21 -22.25 -4.80
C THR A 174 -5.66 -20.83 -4.86
N TYR A 175 -5.25 -20.27 -3.71
CA TYR A 175 -4.70 -18.92 -3.64
C TYR A 175 -3.42 -18.76 -4.47
N GLU A 176 -2.45 -19.67 -4.34
CA GLU A 176 -1.16 -19.59 -5.04
C GLU A 176 -1.29 -19.74 -6.56
N ASN A 177 -2.36 -20.41 -7.01
CA ASN A 177 -2.62 -20.66 -8.43
C ASN A 177 -3.55 -19.62 -9.08
N ALA A 178 -4.00 -18.59 -8.36
CA ALA A 178 -4.84 -17.55 -8.92
C ALA A 178 -4.16 -16.86 -10.13
N THR A 179 -4.94 -16.67 -11.19
CA THR A 179 -4.54 -16.19 -12.51
C THR A 179 -5.16 -14.84 -12.88
N ASP A 180 -6.24 -14.46 -12.22
CA ASP A 180 -6.89 -13.15 -12.32
C ASP A 180 -7.25 -12.57 -10.95
N TYR A 181 -7.76 -11.34 -10.94
CA TYR A 181 -8.08 -10.62 -9.71
C TYR A 181 -9.39 -11.10 -9.07
N GLU A 182 -10.32 -11.69 -9.83
CA GLU A 182 -11.61 -12.17 -9.34
C GLU A 182 -11.43 -13.45 -8.50
N GLU A 183 -10.49 -14.31 -8.89
CA GLU A 183 -10.12 -15.53 -8.17
C GLU A 183 -9.59 -15.26 -6.74
N LEU A 184 -9.07 -14.04 -6.49
CA LEU A 184 -8.64 -13.62 -5.15
C LEU A 184 -9.81 -13.11 -4.27
N GLY A 185 -11.02 -12.93 -4.82
CA GLY A 185 -12.22 -12.69 -4.03
C GLY A 185 -12.26 -11.36 -3.26
N MET A 186 -11.53 -10.34 -3.71
CA MET A 186 -11.39 -9.07 -2.98
C MET A 186 -12.44 -8.01 -3.31
N GLY A 187 -13.27 -8.22 -4.34
CA GLY A 187 -14.18 -7.20 -4.87
C GLY A 187 -15.21 -6.66 -3.87
N LEU A 188 -15.65 -7.48 -2.89
CA LEU A 188 -16.53 -7.00 -1.81
C LEU A 188 -15.91 -5.85 -1.02
N LEU A 189 -14.59 -5.86 -0.83
CA LEU A 189 -13.92 -4.80 -0.10
C LEU A 189 -14.02 -3.46 -0.81
N ASP A 190 -14.31 -3.40 -2.11
CA ASP A 190 -14.45 -2.14 -2.86
C ASP A 190 -15.87 -1.53 -2.79
N THR A 191 -16.82 -2.19 -2.13
CA THR A 191 -18.18 -1.68 -1.95
C THR A 191 -18.33 -0.72 -0.76
N ASP A 192 -19.51 -0.09 -0.68
CA ASP A 192 -19.90 0.87 0.35
C ASP A 192 -19.95 0.22 1.75
N ASP A 193 -20.31 -1.06 1.84
CA ASP A 193 -20.44 -1.79 3.12
C ASP A 193 -19.11 -1.91 3.88
N TYR A 194 -18.00 -1.75 3.16
CA TYR A 194 -16.63 -1.82 3.68
C TYR A 194 -15.90 -0.47 3.62
N THR A 195 -16.61 0.61 3.27
CA THR A 195 -16.01 1.93 3.04
C THR A 195 -16.73 3.02 3.82
N ALA A 196 -16.04 3.61 4.79
CA ALA A 196 -16.50 4.85 5.41
C ALA A 196 -15.90 6.06 4.66
N TYR A 197 -16.60 6.56 3.63
CA TYR A 197 -16.09 7.64 2.77
C TYR A 197 -15.52 8.83 3.55
N GLY A 198 -14.30 9.24 3.17
CA GLY A 198 -13.56 10.33 3.82
C GLY A 198 -12.83 9.94 5.11
N VAL A 199 -13.13 8.77 5.68
CA VAL A 199 -12.52 8.26 6.92
C VAL A 199 -11.86 6.90 6.71
N ILE A 200 -12.64 5.83 6.54
CA ILE A 200 -12.13 4.48 6.28
C ILE A 200 -12.19 4.24 4.77
N GLY A 201 -11.21 4.84 4.08
CA GLY A 201 -10.98 4.58 2.66
C GLY A 201 -10.06 3.38 2.47
N GLY A 202 -9.77 3.08 1.20
CA GLY A 202 -8.95 1.94 0.82
C GLY A 202 -7.61 1.80 1.54
N GLY A 203 -6.82 2.85 1.64
CA GLY A 203 -5.55 2.75 2.36
C GLY A 203 -5.68 2.46 3.86
N ILE A 204 -6.80 2.78 4.50
CA ILE A 204 -7.03 2.48 5.93
C ILE A 204 -7.61 1.08 6.07
N LYS A 205 -8.69 0.73 5.35
CA LYS A 205 -9.33 -0.60 5.48
C LYS A 205 -8.36 -1.75 5.17
N THR A 206 -7.55 -1.59 4.13
CA THR A 206 -6.59 -2.63 3.75
C THR A 206 -5.42 -2.72 4.73
N HIS A 207 -5.06 -1.61 5.38
CA HIS A 207 -4.03 -1.61 6.41
C HIS A 207 -4.51 -2.31 7.68
N MET A 208 -5.78 -2.15 8.04
CA MET A 208 -6.42 -2.86 9.16
C MET A 208 -6.38 -4.37 8.93
N LEU A 209 -6.87 -4.82 7.76
CA LEU A 209 -6.85 -6.24 7.38
C LEU A 209 -5.42 -6.81 7.29
N TYR A 210 -4.49 -6.08 6.67
CA TYR A 210 -3.07 -6.45 6.59
C TYR A 210 -2.43 -6.66 7.97
N LYS A 211 -2.82 -5.88 8.99
CA LYS A 211 -2.27 -6.02 10.35
C LYS A 211 -2.77 -7.26 11.07
N ILE A 212 -4.00 -7.68 10.81
CA ILE A 212 -4.55 -8.91 11.39
C ILE A 212 -4.07 -10.13 10.62
N TYR A 213 -4.17 -10.07 9.29
CA TYR A 213 -3.98 -11.18 8.35
C TYR A 213 -2.89 -10.87 7.29
N PRO A 214 -1.61 -10.69 7.68
CA PRO A 214 -0.52 -10.30 6.78
C PRO A 214 -0.17 -11.32 5.69
N ALA A 215 -0.62 -12.56 5.84
CA ALA A 215 -0.49 -13.59 4.81
C ALA A 215 -1.48 -13.41 3.65
N LEU A 216 -2.64 -12.83 3.91
CA LEU A 216 -3.81 -12.83 3.02
C LEU A 216 -4.11 -11.46 2.42
N PHE A 217 -3.79 -10.38 3.13
CA PHE A 217 -4.17 -9.03 2.71
C PHE A 217 -2.96 -8.14 2.48
N SER A 218 -2.89 -7.55 1.28
CA SER A 218 -1.87 -6.57 0.94
C SER A 218 -2.21 -5.17 1.49
N ASN A 219 -1.19 -4.42 1.90
CA ASN A 219 -1.36 -3.03 2.34
C ASN A 219 -1.41 -2.06 1.15
N ARG A 220 -2.59 -1.54 0.80
CA ARG A 220 -2.78 -0.53 -0.26
C ARG A 220 -2.44 0.88 0.22
N SER A 221 -1.20 1.09 0.64
CA SER A 221 -0.74 2.40 1.07
C SER A 221 -0.68 3.40 -0.09
N ARG A 222 -0.66 4.71 0.22
CA ARG A 222 -0.45 5.75 -0.80
C ARG A 222 0.88 5.55 -1.54
N SER A 223 1.91 5.11 -0.84
CA SER A 223 3.22 4.82 -1.43
C SER A 223 3.14 3.63 -2.38
N ALA A 224 2.36 2.60 -2.05
CA ALA A 224 2.22 1.42 -2.87
C ALA A 224 1.58 1.71 -4.24
N VAL A 225 0.55 2.57 -4.30
CA VAL A 225 -0.06 2.96 -5.59
C VAL A 225 0.91 3.80 -6.42
N TRP A 226 1.66 4.72 -5.79
CA TRP A 226 2.76 5.41 -6.49
C TRP A 226 3.79 4.43 -7.02
N ALA A 227 4.18 3.43 -6.23
CA ALA A 227 5.15 2.43 -6.62
C ALA A 227 4.71 1.63 -7.85
N LEU A 228 3.42 1.29 -7.98
CA LEU A 228 2.88 0.65 -9.18
C LEU A 228 3.03 1.52 -10.43
N TRP A 229 2.78 2.83 -10.33
CA TRP A 229 3.03 3.77 -11.43
C TRP A 229 4.51 3.77 -11.87
N TYR A 230 5.44 3.69 -10.92
CA TYR A 230 6.86 3.62 -11.23
C TYR A 230 7.30 2.25 -11.78
N LEU A 231 6.75 1.15 -11.25
CA LEU A 231 7.01 -0.21 -11.73
C LEU A 231 6.50 -0.43 -13.16
N THR A 232 5.43 0.26 -13.55
CA THR A 232 4.92 0.23 -14.92
C THR A 232 5.60 1.24 -15.84
N LYS A 233 6.70 1.86 -15.38
CA LYS A 233 7.44 2.90 -16.10
C LYS A 233 6.55 4.08 -16.51
N LYS A 234 5.58 4.41 -15.66
CA LYS A 234 4.64 5.52 -15.84
C LYS A 234 3.83 5.40 -17.13
N LYS A 235 3.52 4.17 -17.54
CA LYS A 235 2.71 3.94 -18.72
C LYS A 235 1.28 4.41 -18.49
N THR A 236 0.67 4.81 -19.59
CA THR A 236 -0.69 5.34 -19.60
C THR A 236 -1.75 4.25 -19.70
N PHE A 237 -1.39 3.11 -20.30
CA PHE A 237 -2.30 1.99 -20.55
C PHE A 237 -3.58 2.38 -21.30
N GLU A 238 -3.48 3.41 -22.15
CA GLU A 238 -4.61 3.92 -22.93
C GLU A 238 -5.77 4.46 -22.09
N CYS A 239 -5.53 4.72 -20.79
CA CYS A 239 -6.49 5.39 -19.92
C CYS A 239 -6.67 6.86 -20.34
N ASP A 240 -7.92 7.32 -20.37
CA ASP A 240 -8.28 8.72 -20.62
C ASP A 240 -7.70 9.65 -19.54
N THR A 241 -7.50 9.12 -18.33
CA THR A 241 -6.95 9.81 -17.16
C THR A 241 -5.42 9.78 -17.06
N ASP A 242 -4.74 9.59 -18.18
CA ASP A 242 -3.29 9.33 -18.28
C ASP A 242 -2.96 7.93 -17.76
N SER A 243 -2.98 7.67 -16.45
CA SER A 243 -2.65 6.35 -15.89
C SER A 243 -3.62 5.97 -14.78
N GLU A 244 -4.04 4.70 -14.72
CA GLU A 244 -4.96 4.17 -13.69
C GLU A 244 -4.48 4.41 -12.23
N PHE A 245 -3.15 4.46 -12.03
CA PHE A 245 -2.53 4.71 -10.73
C PHE A 245 -2.54 6.18 -10.30
N LEU A 246 -2.97 7.10 -11.17
CA LEU A 246 -2.93 8.54 -10.94
C LEU A 246 -4.33 9.15 -10.87
N MET A 247 -4.38 10.31 -10.23
CA MET A 247 -5.49 11.24 -10.28
C MET A 247 -4.92 12.62 -10.61
N ILE A 248 -5.32 13.17 -11.75
CA ILE A 248 -4.79 14.43 -12.26
C ILE A 248 -5.91 15.49 -12.23
N ASP A 249 -5.73 16.51 -11.41
CA ASP A 249 -6.57 17.71 -11.43
C ASP A 249 -5.89 18.75 -12.32
N THR A 250 -6.29 18.80 -13.59
CA THR A 250 -5.77 19.75 -14.59
C THR A 250 -6.06 21.21 -14.26
N LYS A 251 -7.11 21.50 -13.47
CA LYS A 251 -7.46 22.87 -13.07
C LYS A 251 -6.54 23.37 -11.97
N LYS A 252 -6.22 22.51 -11.01
CA LYS A 252 -5.33 22.83 -9.88
C LYS A 252 -3.87 22.55 -10.20
N ASN A 253 -3.59 21.93 -11.34
CA ASN A 253 -2.28 21.41 -11.72
C ASN A 253 -1.71 20.55 -10.58
N VAL A 254 -2.48 19.55 -10.15
CA VAL A 254 -2.10 18.65 -9.06
C VAL A 254 -2.21 17.22 -9.55
N THR A 255 -1.14 16.45 -9.35
CA THR A 255 -1.14 15.01 -9.59
C THR A 255 -0.99 14.27 -8.26
N GLN A 256 -1.87 13.30 -8.03
CA GLN A 256 -1.84 12.42 -6.87
C GLN A 256 -1.89 10.96 -7.33
N GLN A 257 -1.54 10.03 -6.44
CA GLN A 257 -1.92 8.64 -6.64
C GLN A 257 -3.44 8.51 -6.58
N ASN A 258 -3.99 7.57 -7.32
CA ASN A 258 -5.43 7.34 -7.36
C ASN A 258 -5.94 6.90 -5.96
N TYR A 259 -6.65 7.80 -5.27
CA TYR A 259 -7.20 7.55 -3.94
C TYR A 259 -8.28 6.47 -3.92
N PHE A 260 -8.94 6.28 -5.06
CA PHE A 260 -10.04 5.35 -5.24
C PHE A 260 -9.63 4.10 -6.01
N TYR A 261 -8.34 3.88 -6.19
CA TYR A 261 -7.84 2.71 -6.90
C TYR A 261 -8.41 1.42 -6.28
N PRO A 262 -9.10 0.55 -7.04
CA PRO A 262 -9.76 -0.64 -6.51
C PRO A 262 -8.78 -1.54 -5.78
N TYR A 263 -9.20 -2.06 -4.63
CA TYR A 263 -8.40 -2.98 -3.86
C TYR A 263 -8.24 -4.31 -4.56
N GLU A 264 -9.25 -4.83 -5.25
CA GLU A 264 -9.16 -6.11 -5.95
C GLU A 264 -8.03 -6.13 -7.00
N LEU A 265 -7.97 -5.10 -7.85
CA LEU A 265 -6.90 -4.94 -8.83
C LEU A 265 -5.55 -4.73 -8.15
N PHE A 266 -5.49 -3.86 -7.14
CA PHE A 266 -4.26 -3.65 -6.40
C PHE A 266 -3.73 -4.93 -5.76
N HIS A 267 -4.61 -5.70 -5.12
CA HIS A 267 -4.25 -6.91 -4.41
C HIS A 267 -3.70 -7.95 -5.36
N PHE A 268 -4.29 -8.07 -6.56
CA PHE A 268 -3.77 -8.92 -7.61
C PHE A 268 -2.36 -8.49 -8.07
N TYR A 269 -2.11 -7.20 -8.28
CA TYR A 269 -0.77 -6.73 -8.61
C TYR A 269 0.23 -6.94 -7.46
N ALA A 270 -0.19 -6.77 -6.21
CA ALA A 270 0.62 -7.08 -5.04
C ALA A 270 0.94 -8.58 -4.93
N PHE A 271 -0.01 -9.45 -5.29
CA PHE A 271 0.16 -10.90 -5.36
C PHE A 271 1.16 -11.31 -6.45
N GLU A 272 1.07 -10.71 -7.64
CA GLU A 272 2.05 -10.94 -8.71
C GLU A 272 3.45 -10.46 -8.32
N ILE A 273 3.57 -9.35 -7.59
CA ILE A 273 4.84 -8.89 -7.03
C ILE A 273 5.37 -9.85 -5.96
N TYR A 274 4.49 -10.41 -5.12
CA TYR A 274 4.88 -11.44 -4.17
C TYR A 274 5.49 -12.66 -4.88
N LYS A 275 4.84 -13.18 -5.94
CA LYS A 275 5.40 -14.31 -6.72
C LYS A 275 6.82 -14.01 -7.19
N LEU A 276 7.06 -12.80 -7.71
CA LEU A 276 8.39 -12.37 -8.15
C LEU A 276 9.41 -12.30 -7.00
N LEU A 277 9.02 -11.79 -5.82
CA LEU A 277 9.88 -11.74 -4.64
C LEU A 277 10.19 -13.15 -4.10
N ARG A 278 9.18 -14.03 -4.05
CA ARG A 278 9.31 -15.44 -3.66
C ARG A 278 10.25 -16.20 -4.57
N ASP A 279 10.13 -16.01 -5.88
CA ASP A 279 10.99 -16.66 -6.86
C ASP A 279 12.45 -16.17 -6.69
N LYS A 280 12.66 -14.87 -6.44
CA LYS A 280 13.99 -14.35 -6.10
C LYS A 280 14.55 -14.87 -4.78
N ALA A 281 13.71 -15.01 -3.77
CA ALA A 281 14.11 -15.59 -2.50
C ALA A 281 14.57 -17.03 -2.70
N SER A 282 13.81 -17.81 -3.49
CA SER A 282 14.15 -19.18 -3.86
C SER A 282 15.49 -19.28 -4.61
N ASP A 283 15.70 -18.42 -5.63
CA ASP A 283 16.98 -18.32 -6.36
C ASP A 283 18.17 -18.04 -5.44
N MET A 284 17.94 -17.26 -4.37
CA MET A 284 18.96 -16.81 -3.42
C MET A 284 19.07 -17.71 -2.18
N ASN A 285 18.32 -18.81 -2.12
CA ASN A 285 18.19 -19.70 -0.95
C ASN A 285 17.85 -18.93 0.34
N VAL A 286 16.88 -18.02 0.21
CA VAL A 286 16.28 -17.21 1.28
C VAL A 286 14.84 -17.67 1.46
N TYR A 287 14.42 -17.80 2.73
CA TYR A 287 13.05 -18.16 3.08
C TYR A 287 12.24 -16.88 3.36
N ILE A 288 11.07 -16.78 2.74
CA ILE A 288 10.03 -15.81 3.11
C ILE A 288 8.98 -16.60 3.87
N ASP A 289 8.70 -16.17 5.10
CA ASP A 289 7.63 -16.74 5.88
C ASP A 289 6.27 -16.38 5.25
N LEU A 290 5.47 -17.41 4.94
CA LEU A 290 4.18 -17.24 4.27
C LEU A 290 3.19 -16.45 5.14
N ASP A 291 3.33 -16.54 6.47
CA ASP A 291 2.52 -15.77 7.40
C ASP A 291 2.78 -14.26 7.28
N TYR A 292 3.91 -13.86 6.69
CA TYR A 292 4.32 -12.47 6.46
C TYR A 292 4.42 -12.13 4.97
N ARG A 293 3.73 -12.89 4.09
CA ARG A 293 3.73 -12.73 2.63
C ARG A 293 3.67 -11.27 2.19
N TYR A 294 2.70 -10.51 2.67
CA TYR A 294 2.50 -9.13 2.22
C TYR A 294 3.35 -8.11 2.96
N VAL A 295 4.05 -8.50 4.03
CA VAL A 295 4.97 -7.60 4.74
C VAL A 295 6.18 -7.29 3.89
N ILE A 296 6.72 -8.29 3.19
CA ILE A 296 7.85 -8.06 2.28
C ILE A 296 7.41 -7.31 1.01
N VAL A 297 6.18 -7.52 0.54
CA VAL A 297 5.61 -6.76 -0.59
C VAL A 297 5.46 -5.28 -0.22
N ASP A 298 4.92 -4.98 0.96
CA ASP A 298 4.78 -3.60 1.47
C ASP A 298 6.16 -2.92 1.57
N ALA A 299 7.16 -3.60 2.13
CA ALA A 299 8.54 -3.08 2.21
C ALA A 299 9.16 -2.82 0.82
N PHE A 300 8.92 -3.70 -0.16
CA PHE A 300 9.41 -3.51 -1.52
C PHE A 300 8.74 -2.32 -2.21
N LEU A 301 7.41 -2.19 -2.07
CA LEU A 301 6.65 -1.09 -2.66
C LEU A 301 6.99 0.25 -1.99
N GLU A 302 7.17 0.29 -0.68
CA GLU A 302 7.71 1.44 0.04
C GLU A 302 9.07 1.86 -0.54
N TYR A 303 10.00 0.92 -0.72
CA TYR A 303 11.30 1.19 -1.33
C TYR A 303 11.18 1.80 -2.73
N VAL A 304 10.33 1.22 -3.59
CA VAL A 304 10.12 1.74 -4.95
C VAL A 304 9.63 3.19 -4.91
N ALA A 305 8.69 3.52 -4.01
CA ALA A 305 8.22 4.89 -3.84
C ALA A 305 9.31 5.83 -3.31
N ASP A 306 10.08 5.39 -2.32
CA ASP A 306 11.14 6.17 -1.68
C ASP A 306 12.27 6.56 -2.65
N VAL A 307 12.64 5.66 -3.56
CA VAL A 307 13.58 5.96 -4.66
C VAL A 307 13.12 7.17 -5.49
N HIS A 308 11.82 7.42 -5.55
CA HIS A 308 11.21 8.51 -6.30
C HIS A 308 10.58 9.59 -5.41
N ASP A 309 10.88 9.62 -4.11
CA ASP A 309 10.25 10.55 -3.15
C ASP A 309 10.37 12.01 -3.56
N LYS A 310 11.50 12.41 -4.17
CA LYS A 310 11.69 13.79 -4.68
C LYS A 310 10.66 14.16 -5.74
N GLU A 311 10.39 13.27 -6.69
CA GLU A 311 9.41 13.50 -7.75
C GLU A 311 8.00 13.43 -7.20
N ILE A 312 7.70 12.42 -6.37
CA ILE A 312 6.40 12.30 -5.69
C ILE A 312 6.12 13.57 -4.87
N SER A 313 7.10 14.06 -4.13
CA SER A 313 7.01 15.28 -3.33
C SER A 313 6.82 16.53 -4.21
N PHE A 314 7.47 16.59 -5.38
CA PHE A 314 7.27 17.68 -6.34
C PHE A 314 5.83 17.67 -6.88
N LEU A 315 5.33 16.53 -7.35
CA LEU A 315 3.95 16.35 -7.84
C LEU A 315 2.92 16.70 -6.74
N LYS A 316 3.21 16.33 -5.49
CA LYS A 316 2.40 16.71 -4.32
C LYS A 316 2.50 18.20 -3.95
N SER A 317 3.67 18.82 -4.10
CA SER A 317 3.93 20.18 -3.63
C SER A 317 3.18 21.27 -4.39
N GLN A 318 2.62 20.96 -5.56
CA GLN A 318 1.69 21.85 -6.25
C GLN A 318 0.39 22.11 -5.45
N ILE A 319 0.19 21.40 -4.33
CA ILE A 319 -0.85 21.67 -3.32
C ILE A 319 -0.45 22.81 -2.34
N ARG A 320 0.85 23.12 -2.16
CA ARG A 320 1.33 24.04 -1.11
C ARG A 320 1.21 25.52 -1.45
N ASP A 321 1.16 25.89 -2.72
CA ASP A 321 0.99 27.28 -3.16
C ASP A 321 -0.49 27.64 -3.30
N GLY A 322 -1.15 27.77 -2.15
CA GLY A 322 -2.29 28.67 -1.94
C GLY A 322 -3.42 28.66 -2.98
N GLY A 323 -4.31 27.68 -2.89
CA GLY A 323 -5.72 27.88 -3.27
C GLY A 323 -6.42 28.76 -2.24
N ILE A 324 -6.09 30.06 -2.21
CA ILE A 324 -6.99 31.11 -1.69
C ILE A 324 -8.10 31.23 -2.73
N GLY A 325 -9.34 31.00 -2.30
CA GLY A 325 -10.48 30.77 -3.18
C GLY A 325 -10.96 31.98 -3.97
N VAL A 326 -11.90 31.72 -4.89
CA VAL A 326 -13.01 32.60 -5.26
C VAL A 326 -14.16 31.70 -5.74
N ASP A 327 -15.33 31.93 -5.14
CA ASP A 327 -16.72 31.49 -5.40
C ASP A 327 -17.13 30.01 -5.29
#